data_AF-A0A451AG23-F1
#
_entry.id   AF-A0A451AG23-F1
#
_cell.length_a   1.000
_cell.length_b   1.000
_cell.length_c   1.000
_cell.angle_alpha   90.00
_cell.angle_beta   90.00
_cell.angle_gamma   90.00
#
_symmetry.space_group_name_H-M   'P 1'
#
loop_
_entity.id
_entity.type
_entity.pdbx_description
1 polymer ?
#
loop_
_entity_poly.entity_id
_entity_poly.type
_entity_poly.pdbx_seq_one_letter_code
_entity_poly.pdbx_strand_id
1 'polypeptide(L)'
;MGLFVHLYIDPENISPTQWEAAYQESLTLLRAFPAPLIRIAREEIGSSKRFAYVSDLVHDAGTQDECWWVVGDSVSGRRAEDFQLFRHKERQFGASSARYDSTRDVLWAPTDSLSYINGNGADLFGNKTQGYPYHLAILAVAILFETRFPEQCYLFGDIESVQVGHMCRWVHETLDAPLITPICLDGERLYRRIEALYEDPRHAIGRFQTLFAGSDTEEFESLLRYAERRAVLDVFMKELGRYSSLNQYGAIGLVSKFLSATRDLGELIGIVLNIAEQGKKTEDWNLEVLLGMLCRHYLTFPCEERKPLGVLDHPQDEMPTIDDALSQAFMIMAGRPTEIDAHREVSEVLETFCTISSRTNGRCSRRSSPAPSRRRGKNWRQ
;
A
#
# COMPACT_ATOMS: atom_id res chain seq x y z
N MET A 1 5.88 -16.12 4.01
CA MET A 1 4.63 -15.40 3.74
C MET A 1 3.70 -15.61 4.91
N GLY A 2 3.02 -14.56 5.35
CA GLY A 2 2.05 -14.55 6.44
C GLY A 2 1.60 -13.12 6.66
N LEU A 3 0.38 -12.93 7.14
CA LEU A 3 -0.17 -11.59 7.40
C LEU A 3 0.47 -11.00 8.65
N PHE A 4 0.74 -9.71 8.68
CA PHE A 4 1.44 -9.02 9.77
C PHE A 4 0.88 -7.64 10.07
N VAL A 5 1.16 -7.18 11.29
CA VAL A 5 0.93 -5.80 11.74
C VAL A 5 2.22 -5.34 12.40
N HIS A 6 2.74 -4.19 11.97
CA HIS A 6 3.94 -3.57 12.52
C HIS A 6 3.66 -2.12 12.89
N LEU A 7 4.34 -1.67 13.94
CA LEU A 7 4.33 -0.29 14.39
C LEU A 7 5.78 0.16 14.61
N TYR A 8 6.20 1.17 13.86
CA TYR A 8 7.49 1.82 14.08
C TYR A 8 7.29 3.09 14.88
N ILE A 9 8.28 3.43 15.72
CA ILE A 9 8.22 4.56 16.62
C ILE A 9 9.55 5.30 16.76
N ASP A 10 9.51 6.62 16.81
CA ASP A 10 10.57 7.49 17.35
C ASP A 10 10.29 7.82 18.84
N PRO A 11 11.00 7.17 19.78
CA PRO A 11 10.81 7.40 21.20
C PRO A 11 11.38 8.73 21.74
N GLU A 12 12.21 9.47 21.00
CA GLU A 12 12.98 10.60 21.57
C GLU A 12 12.08 11.66 22.23
N ASN A 13 10.97 12.00 21.59
CA ASN A 13 10.05 13.05 22.04
C ASN A 13 8.88 12.55 22.90
N ILE A 14 8.94 11.30 23.39
CA ILE A 14 7.89 10.71 24.22
C ILE A 14 8.35 10.66 25.67
N SER A 15 7.67 11.37 26.58
CA SER A 15 8.02 11.29 28.00
C SER A 15 7.67 9.92 28.61
N PRO A 16 8.36 9.46 29.68
CA PRO A 16 8.00 8.23 30.38
C PRO A 16 6.54 8.19 30.84
N THR A 17 5.99 9.33 31.27
CA THR A 17 4.59 9.44 31.70
C THR A 17 3.61 9.23 30.54
N GLN A 18 3.88 9.82 29.37
CA GLN A 18 3.05 9.61 28.17
C GLN A 18 3.13 8.16 27.70
N TRP A 19 4.33 7.57 27.73
CA TRP A 19 4.55 6.16 27.41
C TRP A 19 3.73 5.24 28.30
N GLU A 20 3.82 5.43 29.62
CA GLU A 20 3.11 4.61 30.59
C GLU A 20 1.59 4.78 30.46
N ALA A 21 1.09 5.98 30.16
CA ALA A 21 -0.32 6.20 29.88
C ALA A 21 -0.80 5.41 28.66
N ALA A 22 -0.06 5.45 27.55
CA ALA A 22 -0.38 4.67 26.35
C ALA A 22 -0.30 3.15 26.61
N TYR A 23 0.66 2.70 27.43
CA TYR A 23 0.72 1.32 27.90
C TYR A 23 -0.55 0.91 28.65
N GLN A 24 -1.02 1.70 29.62
CA GLN A 24 -2.22 1.40 30.39
C GLN A 24 -3.49 1.37 29.53
N GLU A 25 -3.61 2.32 28.59
CA GLU A 25 -4.70 2.34 27.61
C GLU A 25 -4.66 1.08 26.72
N SER A 26 -3.48 0.69 26.23
CA SER A 26 -3.32 -0.51 25.40
C SER A 26 -3.69 -1.79 26.17
N LEU A 27 -3.31 -1.91 27.44
CA LEU A 27 -3.68 -3.05 28.28
C LEU A 27 -5.19 -3.09 28.54
N THR A 28 -5.82 -1.91 28.69
CA THR A 28 -7.28 -1.79 28.83
C THR A 28 -7.99 -2.29 27.57
N LEU A 29 -7.52 -1.89 26.38
CA LEU A 29 -8.04 -2.41 25.11
C LEU A 29 -7.89 -3.94 25.03
N LEU A 30 -6.68 -4.46 25.24
CA LEU A 30 -6.41 -5.90 25.11
C LEU A 30 -7.29 -6.74 26.05
N ARG A 31 -7.57 -6.25 27.27
CA ARG A 31 -8.46 -6.90 28.23
C ARG A 31 -9.94 -6.83 27.84
N ALA A 32 -10.34 -5.77 27.14
CA ALA A 32 -11.70 -5.58 26.66
C ALA A 32 -11.97 -6.27 25.31
N PHE A 33 -10.95 -6.85 24.67
CA PHE A 33 -11.07 -7.40 23.33
C PHE A 33 -12.05 -8.59 23.30
N PRO A 34 -13.01 -8.66 22.33
CA PRO A 34 -14.06 -9.66 22.33
C PRO A 34 -13.60 -11.13 22.27
N ALA A 35 -12.46 -11.40 21.61
CA ALA A 35 -11.85 -12.72 21.61
C ALA A 35 -10.79 -12.79 22.73
N PRO A 36 -10.95 -13.63 23.77
CA PRO A 36 -10.03 -13.61 24.89
C PRO A 36 -8.61 -13.98 24.46
N LEU A 37 -7.71 -13.01 24.62
CA LEU A 37 -6.29 -13.12 24.28
C LEU A 37 -5.55 -13.98 25.31
N ILE A 38 -4.44 -14.58 24.88
CA ILE A 38 -3.65 -15.46 25.74
C ILE A 38 -2.16 -15.12 25.66
N ARG A 39 -1.44 -15.40 26.75
CA ARG A 39 0.03 -15.50 26.79
C ARG A 39 0.49 -16.88 27.24
N ILE A 40 1.78 -17.15 27.09
CA ILE A 40 2.42 -18.32 27.67
C ILE A 40 3.00 -17.94 29.04
N ALA A 41 2.67 -18.73 30.06
CA ALA A 41 3.26 -18.64 31.39
C ALA A 41 4.00 -19.93 31.73
N ARG A 42 4.99 -19.80 32.63
CA ARG A 42 5.65 -20.95 33.24
C ARG A 42 4.98 -21.22 34.60
N GLU A 43 4.44 -22.42 34.75
CA GLU A 43 3.84 -22.86 35.99
C GLU A 43 4.73 -23.91 36.67
N GLU A 44 4.86 -23.81 37.99
CA GLU A 44 5.48 -24.86 38.80
C GLU A 44 4.39 -25.80 39.33
N ILE A 45 4.54 -27.10 39.06
CA ILE A 45 3.67 -28.15 39.55
C ILE A 45 4.53 -29.16 40.28
N GLY A 46 4.52 -29.10 41.62
CA GLY A 46 5.42 -29.87 42.46
C GLY A 46 6.88 -29.49 42.16
N SER A 47 7.68 -30.46 41.72
CA SER A 47 9.08 -30.27 41.31
C SER A 47 9.27 -30.03 39.81
N SER A 48 8.19 -30.05 39.01
CA SER A 48 8.25 -29.93 37.56
C SER A 48 7.78 -28.56 37.10
N LYS A 49 8.28 -28.11 35.94
CA LYS A 49 7.91 -26.84 35.32
C LYS A 49 7.24 -27.11 33.99
N ARG A 50 6.09 -26.51 33.75
CA ARG A 50 5.37 -26.60 32.47
C ARG A 50 5.07 -25.23 31.90
N PHE A 51 4.81 -25.19 30.60
CA PHE A 51 4.22 -24.02 29.95
C PHE A 51 2.70 -24.18 29.90
N ALA A 52 1.99 -23.10 30.22
CA ALA A 52 0.54 -23.04 30.21
C ALA A 52 0.06 -21.77 29.51
N TYR A 53 -1.12 -21.84 28.91
CA TYR A 53 -1.82 -20.66 28.43
C TYR A 53 -2.55 -19.99 29.57
N VAL A 54 -2.36 -18.68 29.70
CA VAL A 54 -3.04 -17.87 30.70
C VAL A 54 -3.68 -16.66 30.04
N SER A 55 -4.82 -16.23 30.56
CA SER A 55 -5.56 -15.05 30.12
C SER A 55 -5.03 -13.75 30.75
N ASP A 56 -4.23 -13.83 31.81
CA ASP A 56 -3.54 -12.67 32.34
C ASP A 56 -2.38 -12.29 31.43
N LEU A 57 -2.57 -11.21 30.68
CA LEU A 57 -1.63 -10.73 29.68
C LEU A 57 -0.39 -10.08 30.30
N VAL A 58 -0.43 -9.71 31.58
CA VAL A 58 0.70 -9.04 32.23
C VAL A 58 1.75 -10.06 32.64
N HIS A 59 2.99 -9.77 32.27
CA HIS A 59 4.19 -10.48 32.68
C HIS A 59 5.00 -9.62 33.64
N ASP A 60 5.60 -10.24 34.66
CA ASP A 60 6.47 -9.59 35.66
C ASP A 60 5.92 -8.29 36.26
N ALA A 61 4.63 -8.33 36.63
CA ALA A 61 3.90 -7.20 37.22
C ALA A 61 4.63 -6.58 38.43
N GLY A 62 4.70 -5.26 38.46
CA GLY A 62 5.35 -4.45 39.49
C GLY A 62 6.87 -4.36 39.36
N THR A 63 7.47 -4.91 38.30
CA THR A 63 8.92 -4.91 38.09
C THR A 63 9.32 -4.03 36.89
N GLN A 64 10.62 -3.76 36.74
CA GLN A 64 11.16 -3.07 35.56
C GLN A 64 10.96 -3.85 34.25
N ASP A 65 10.70 -5.15 34.33
CA ASP A 65 10.42 -6.02 33.19
C ASP A 65 8.91 -6.16 32.90
N GLU A 66 8.04 -5.39 33.59
CA GLU A 66 6.60 -5.44 33.36
C GLU A 66 6.27 -5.16 31.90
N CYS A 67 5.59 -6.10 31.26
CA CYS A 67 5.07 -5.98 29.91
C CYS A 67 3.70 -6.64 29.80
N TRP A 68 2.90 -6.23 28.82
CA TRP A 68 1.85 -7.13 28.34
C TRP A 68 2.41 -8.00 27.23
N TRP A 69 1.94 -9.23 27.13
CA TRP A 69 2.35 -10.21 26.14
C TRP A 69 1.12 -10.91 25.56
N VAL A 70 1.02 -10.94 24.23
CA VAL A 70 0.00 -11.68 23.48
C VAL A 70 0.69 -12.66 22.53
N VAL A 71 0.26 -13.93 22.55
CA VAL A 71 0.75 -14.98 21.62
C VAL A 71 -0.35 -15.55 20.74
N GLY A 72 -1.60 -15.16 20.98
CA GLY A 72 -2.75 -15.73 20.31
C GLY A 72 -4.05 -15.40 21.00
N ASP A 73 -5.09 -16.15 20.66
CA ASP A 73 -6.42 -16.06 21.26
C ASP A 73 -7.00 -17.45 21.55
N SER A 74 -7.92 -17.51 22.51
CA SER A 74 -8.57 -18.74 22.94
C SER A 74 -9.67 -19.23 22.00
N VAL A 75 -10.21 -18.38 21.12
CA VAL A 75 -11.31 -18.73 20.21
C VAL A 75 -10.78 -19.55 19.04
N SER A 76 -9.70 -19.09 18.41
CA SER A 76 -9.03 -19.81 17.32
C SER A 76 -8.21 -20.98 17.83
N GLY A 77 -7.66 -20.88 19.05
CA GLY A 77 -6.66 -21.82 19.58
C GLY A 77 -5.36 -21.81 18.79
N ARG A 78 -5.17 -20.84 17.89
CA ARG A 78 -3.99 -20.66 17.05
C ARG A 78 -3.02 -19.70 17.72
N ARG A 79 -1.76 -19.79 17.30
CA ARG A 79 -0.68 -18.93 17.80
C ARG A 79 -0.21 -18.01 16.68
N ALA A 80 0.16 -16.81 17.08
CA ALA A 80 1.05 -15.97 16.33
C ALA A 80 2.49 -16.14 16.80
N GLU A 81 3.37 -15.36 16.20
CA GLU A 81 4.60 -14.97 16.85
C GLU A 81 4.29 -14.02 18.04
N ASP A 82 5.30 -13.72 18.86
CA ASP A 82 5.11 -13.00 20.13
C ASP A 82 4.93 -11.48 19.94
N PHE A 83 3.90 -10.91 20.56
CA PHE A 83 3.72 -9.45 20.66
C PHE A 83 3.88 -9.02 22.12
N GLN A 84 4.80 -8.08 22.36
CA GLN A 84 5.13 -7.59 23.69
C GLN A 84 5.28 -6.07 23.69
N LEU A 85 4.87 -5.44 24.78
CA LEU A 85 5.12 -4.03 25.04
C LEU A 85 5.48 -3.83 26.51
N PHE A 86 6.65 -3.27 26.77
CA PHE A 86 7.11 -2.98 28.12
C PHE A 86 6.48 -1.69 28.66
N ARG A 87 6.06 -1.71 29.92
CA ARG A 87 5.51 -0.56 30.63
C ARG A 87 6.53 0.56 30.78
N HIS A 88 7.80 0.21 30.99
CA HIS A 88 8.85 1.18 31.23
C HIS A 88 9.60 1.51 29.92
N LYS A 89 9.56 2.78 29.51
CA LYS A 89 10.22 3.27 28.28
C LYS A 89 11.71 2.89 28.21
N GLU A 90 12.42 3.06 29.33
CA GLU A 90 13.83 2.70 29.42
C GLU A 90 14.06 1.20 29.22
N ARG A 91 13.13 0.34 29.65
CA ARG A 91 13.23 -1.10 29.38
C ARG A 91 12.96 -1.43 27.92
N GLN A 92 11.98 -0.76 27.31
CA GLN A 92 11.62 -0.94 25.91
C GLN A 92 12.78 -0.57 24.96
N PHE A 93 13.47 0.55 25.24
CA PHE A 93 14.45 1.13 24.29
C PHE A 93 15.90 1.16 24.80
N GLY A 94 16.15 0.93 26.09
CA GLY A 94 17.43 1.22 26.76
C GLY A 94 18.63 0.36 26.37
N ALA A 95 18.43 -0.71 25.60
CA ALA A 95 19.52 -1.54 25.06
C ALA A 95 19.75 -1.37 23.55
N SER A 96 18.91 -0.61 22.85
CA SER A 96 18.89 -0.51 21.38
C SER A 96 19.06 0.92 20.90
N SER A 97 20.20 1.54 21.21
CA SER A 97 20.53 2.91 20.79
C SER A 97 21.07 3.03 19.37
N ALA A 98 20.85 2.05 18.48
CA ALA A 98 21.52 2.08 17.18
C ALA A 98 20.78 1.32 16.06
N ARG A 99 19.66 1.84 15.54
CA ARG A 99 19.17 1.47 14.18
C ARG A 99 18.40 2.54 13.40
N TYR A 100 18.19 3.74 13.93
CA TYR A 100 17.52 4.82 13.20
C TYR A 100 18.19 6.17 13.49
N ASP A 101 18.06 7.11 12.57
CA ASP A 101 18.59 8.46 12.64
C ASP A 101 17.60 9.37 13.37
N SER A 102 17.85 9.71 14.63
CA SER A 102 16.94 10.55 15.43
C SER A 102 16.75 11.98 14.89
N THR A 103 17.51 12.39 13.86
CA THR A 103 17.33 13.68 13.20
C THR A 103 16.32 13.64 12.04
N ARG A 104 15.84 12.45 11.67
CA ARG A 104 14.94 12.20 10.55
C ARG A 104 13.58 11.74 11.05
N ASP A 105 12.54 12.10 10.32
CA ASP A 105 11.17 11.67 10.57
C ASP A 105 11.02 10.13 10.48
N VAL A 106 10.12 9.52 11.27
CA VAL A 106 9.89 8.06 11.28
C VAL A 106 9.49 7.49 9.90
N LEU A 107 8.85 8.28 9.05
CA LEU A 107 8.49 7.90 7.69
C LEU A 107 9.66 7.98 6.70
N TRP A 108 10.78 8.62 7.07
CA TRP A 108 11.91 8.78 6.18
C TRP A 108 12.59 7.45 5.85
N ALA A 109 13.08 7.35 4.62
CA ALA A 109 13.97 6.28 4.17
C ALA A 109 15.02 6.83 3.19
N PRO A 110 16.24 6.23 3.14
CA PRO A 110 17.24 6.53 2.12
C PRO A 110 16.68 6.36 0.69
N THR A 111 17.17 7.16 -0.26
CA THR A 111 16.66 7.19 -1.64
C THR A 111 16.89 5.88 -2.42
N ASP A 112 17.89 5.09 -2.02
CA ASP A 112 18.14 3.75 -2.57
C ASP A 112 17.24 2.66 -1.95
N SER A 113 16.46 3.03 -0.94
CA SER A 113 15.66 2.13 -0.11
C SER A 113 14.18 2.50 -0.05
N LEU A 114 13.72 3.42 -0.92
CA LEU A 114 12.33 3.91 -0.93
C LEU A 114 11.29 2.81 -1.15
N SER A 115 11.67 1.71 -1.82
CA SER A 115 10.79 0.55 -2.06
C SER A 115 10.65 -0.38 -0.86
N TYR A 116 11.40 -0.16 0.23
CA TYR A 116 11.26 -0.94 1.46
C TYR A 116 10.31 -0.23 2.41
N ILE A 117 9.37 -0.99 2.97
CA ILE A 117 8.35 -0.45 3.87
C ILE A 117 8.91 0.04 5.22
N ASN A 118 10.11 -0.41 5.57
CA ASN A 118 10.80 0.01 6.78
C ASN A 118 11.03 1.52 6.79
N GLY A 119 10.79 2.14 7.93
CA GLY A 119 11.03 3.56 8.18
C GLY A 119 12.20 3.78 9.10
N ASN A 120 12.35 5.04 9.50
CA ASN A 120 13.41 5.52 10.36
C ASN A 120 12.92 5.57 11.82
N GLY A 121 12.67 4.40 12.39
CA GLY A 121 12.22 4.26 13.77
C GLY A 121 12.65 2.94 14.40
N ALA A 122 12.41 2.82 15.68
CA ALA A 122 12.47 1.54 16.36
C ALA A 122 11.22 0.72 16.00
N ASP A 123 11.41 -0.55 15.65
CA ASP A 123 10.30 -1.50 15.54
C ASP A 123 9.76 -1.76 16.96
N LEU A 124 8.57 -1.24 17.25
CA LEU A 124 8.01 -1.31 18.61
C LEU A 124 7.48 -2.71 18.87
N PHE A 125 6.63 -3.16 17.96
CA PHE A 125 6.20 -4.54 17.82
C PHE A 125 5.83 -4.75 16.36
N GLY A 126 6.01 -5.98 15.92
CA GLY A 126 5.94 -6.28 14.52
C GLY A 126 6.12 -7.74 14.25
N ASN A 127 5.02 -8.44 13.97
CA ASN A 127 5.12 -9.84 13.63
C ASN A 127 3.93 -10.41 12.88
N LYS A 128 4.07 -11.67 12.44
CA LYS A 128 3.03 -12.40 11.74
C LYS A 128 1.87 -12.70 12.67
N THR A 129 0.73 -12.16 12.30
CA THR A 129 -0.55 -12.42 12.92
C THR A 129 -1.34 -13.53 12.22
N GLN A 130 -1.03 -13.82 10.96
CA GLN A 130 -1.70 -14.84 10.14
C GLN A 130 -3.22 -14.63 9.92
N GLY A 131 -3.75 -13.44 10.24
CA GLY A 131 -5.18 -13.14 10.05
C GLY A 131 -6.11 -13.82 11.05
N TYR A 132 -5.63 -14.17 12.24
CA TYR A 132 -6.47 -14.67 13.33
C TYR A 132 -7.02 -13.52 14.17
N PRO A 133 -8.05 -13.72 15.02
CA PRO A 133 -8.74 -12.63 15.74
C PRO A 133 -7.84 -11.64 16.48
N TYR A 134 -6.73 -12.09 17.06
CA TYR A 134 -5.77 -11.21 17.73
C TYR A 134 -5.06 -10.24 16.77
N HIS A 135 -5.09 -10.43 15.44
CA HIS A 135 -4.65 -9.45 14.45
C HIS A 135 -5.33 -8.10 14.71
N LEU A 136 -6.65 -8.11 14.89
CA LEU A 136 -7.44 -6.90 15.15
C LEU A 136 -7.10 -6.29 16.52
N ALA A 137 -6.79 -7.11 17.52
CA ALA A 137 -6.35 -6.61 18.82
C ALA A 137 -5.02 -5.86 18.72
N ILE A 138 -4.04 -6.42 17.99
CA ILE A 138 -2.75 -5.77 17.75
C ILE A 138 -2.92 -4.52 16.88
N LEU A 139 -3.77 -4.57 15.84
CA LEU A 139 -4.12 -3.42 15.02
C LEU A 139 -4.73 -2.28 15.85
N ALA A 140 -5.64 -2.61 16.78
CA ALA A 140 -6.23 -1.61 17.67
C ALA A 140 -5.21 -0.94 18.60
N VAL A 141 -4.24 -1.71 19.11
CA VAL A 141 -3.11 -1.14 19.86
C VAL A 141 -2.27 -0.22 18.97
N ALA A 142 -2.00 -0.61 17.72
CA ALA A 142 -1.24 0.23 16.81
C ALA A 142 -1.98 1.55 16.47
N ILE A 143 -3.29 1.50 16.22
CA ILE A 143 -4.15 2.69 16.02
C ILE A 143 -4.12 3.61 17.24
N LEU A 144 -4.19 3.04 18.45
CA LEU A 144 -4.06 3.81 19.70
C LEU A 144 -2.72 4.56 19.75
N PHE A 145 -1.61 3.86 19.51
CA PHE A 145 -0.28 4.46 19.54
C PHE A 145 -0.11 5.57 18.52
N GLU A 146 -0.55 5.35 17.28
CA GLU A 146 -0.49 6.39 16.25
C GLU A 146 -1.38 7.59 16.60
N THR A 147 -2.51 7.37 17.27
CA THR A 147 -3.35 8.47 17.79
C THR A 147 -2.66 9.26 18.88
N ARG A 148 -1.97 8.60 19.83
CA ARG A 148 -1.28 9.27 20.94
C ARG A 148 0.02 9.94 20.50
N PHE A 149 0.66 9.42 19.45
CA PHE A 149 1.96 9.85 18.98
C PHE A 149 2.00 10.00 17.44
N PRO A 150 1.17 10.89 16.85
CA PRO A 150 0.94 10.97 15.40
C PRO A 150 2.19 11.27 14.58
N GLU A 151 3.13 12.03 15.14
CA GLU A 151 4.38 12.39 14.47
C GLU A 151 5.53 11.45 14.82
N GLN A 152 5.36 10.55 15.78
CA GLN A 152 6.41 9.64 16.21
C GLN A 152 6.17 8.21 15.73
N CYS A 153 4.93 7.83 15.46
CA CYS A 153 4.57 6.50 15.04
C CYS A 153 4.14 6.43 13.58
N TYR A 154 4.32 5.27 12.97
CA TYR A 154 3.52 4.89 11.81
C TYR A 154 3.24 3.39 11.80
N LEU A 155 1.99 3.07 11.50
CA LEU A 155 1.47 1.72 11.34
C LEU A 155 1.63 1.25 9.89
N PHE A 156 2.03 -0.01 9.70
CA PHE A 156 2.00 -0.69 8.41
C PHE A 156 1.77 -2.19 8.55
N GLY A 157 1.37 -2.83 7.46
CA GLY A 157 1.13 -4.27 7.43
C GLY A 157 0.01 -4.64 6.48
N ASP A 158 -0.50 -5.86 6.63
CA ASP A 158 -1.67 -6.34 5.92
C ASP A 158 -2.92 -5.79 6.61
N ILE A 159 -3.31 -4.58 6.24
CA ILE A 159 -4.35 -3.80 6.92
C ILE A 159 -5.34 -3.30 5.89
N GLU A 160 -6.63 -3.51 6.13
CA GLU A 160 -7.70 -3.04 5.25
C GLU A 160 -8.46 -1.85 5.85
N SER A 161 -8.90 -0.92 5.01
CA SER A 161 -9.64 0.29 5.42
C SER A 161 -10.89 -0.02 6.25
N VAL A 162 -11.62 -1.09 5.91
CA VAL A 162 -12.82 -1.53 6.64
C VAL A 162 -12.45 -1.97 8.06
N GLN A 163 -11.40 -2.79 8.20
CA GLN A 163 -10.90 -3.28 9.48
C GLN A 163 -10.42 -2.14 10.38
N VAL A 164 -9.71 -1.17 9.81
CA VAL A 164 -9.30 0.04 10.54
C VAL A 164 -10.51 0.84 10.97
N GLY A 165 -11.50 1.03 10.09
CA GLY A 165 -12.75 1.70 10.45
C GLY A 165 -13.47 1.02 11.62
N HIS A 166 -13.47 -0.32 11.66
CA HIS A 166 -14.06 -1.12 12.73
C HIS A 166 -13.27 -0.96 14.03
N MET A 167 -11.94 -1.06 13.97
CA MET A 167 -11.08 -0.94 15.15
C MET A 167 -11.04 0.49 15.70
N CYS A 168 -11.08 1.51 14.85
CA CYS A 168 -11.24 2.90 15.31
C CYS A 168 -12.54 3.06 16.10
N ARG A 169 -13.69 2.59 15.59
CA ARG A 169 -14.95 2.68 16.35
C ARG A 169 -14.86 1.95 17.68
N TRP A 170 -14.34 0.72 17.68
CA TRP A 170 -14.21 -0.08 18.89
C TRP A 170 -13.28 0.54 19.93
N VAL A 171 -12.12 1.07 19.52
CA VAL A 171 -11.18 1.76 20.41
C VAL A 171 -11.83 3.02 21.01
N HIS A 172 -12.54 3.80 20.18
CA HIS A 172 -13.27 4.98 20.63
C HIS A 172 -14.32 4.61 21.69
N GLU A 173 -15.13 3.59 21.43
CA GLU A 173 -16.16 3.09 22.36
C GLU A 173 -15.55 2.56 23.67
N THR A 174 -14.36 1.95 23.61
CA THR A 174 -13.71 1.33 24.77
C THR A 174 -12.99 2.35 25.66
N LEU A 175 -12.36 3.37 25.07
CA LEU A 175 -11.53 4.35 25.79
C LEU A 175 -12.17 5.74 25.91
N ASP A 176 -13.31 5.98 25.27
CA ASP A 176 -13.97 7.30 25.17
C ASP A 176 -12.99 8.40 24.71
N ALA A 177 -12.16 8.08 23.71
CA ALA A 177 -11.08 8.95 23.26
C ALA A 177 -11.20 9.27 21.77
N PRO A 178 -10.87 10.50 21.34
CA PRO A 178 -10.80 10.82 19.91
C PRO A 178 -9.69 10.01 19.26
N LEU A 179 -9.96 9.53 18.05
CA LEU A 179 -9.00 8.78 17.23
C LEU A 179 -8.73 9.50 15.93
N ILE A 180 -7.53 9.28 15.42
CA ILE A 180 -7.15 9.70 14.08
C ILE A 180 -7.15 8.46 13.18
N THR A 181 -7.52 8.65 11.91
CA THR A 181 -7.26 7.63 10.89
C THR A 181 -5.75 7.40 10.82
N PRO A 182 -5.25 6.16 10.81
CA PRO A 182 -3.85 5.84 10.55
C PRO A 182 -3.34 6.54 9.28
N ILE A 183 -2.12 7.03 9.33
CA ILE A 183 -1.52 7.87 8.30
C ILE A 183 -1.35 7.11 6.99
N CYS A 184 -1.11 5.80 7.05
CA CYS A 184 -1.05 4.93 5.88
C CYS A 184 -2.37 4.85 5.09
N LEU A 185 -3.49 5.27 5.68
CA LEU A 185 -4.82 5.34 5.03
C LEU A 185 -5.31 6.78 4.81
N ASP A 186 -4.50 7.78 5.15
CA ASP A 186 -4.80 9.20 4.98
C ASP A 186 -3.88 9.80 3.91
N GLY A 187 -4.32 9.73 2.64
CA GLY A 187 -3.50 10.12 1.50
C GLY A 187 -3.04 11.59 1.54
N GLU A 188 -3.85 12.49 2.11
CA GLU A 188 -3.49 13.91 2.25
C GLU A 188 -2.42 14.10 3.31
N ARG A 189 -2.63 13.55 4.52
CA ARG A 189 -1.70 13.67 5.63
C ARG A 189 -0.37 12.99 5.33
N LEU A 190 -0.43 11.80 4.74
CA LEU A 190 0.76 11.03 4.36
C LEU A 190 1.59 11.77 3.32
N TYR A 191 0.98 12.21 2.21
CA TYR A 191 1.75 12.85 1.14
C TYR A 191 2.38 14.16 1.59
N ARG A 192 1.63 15.03 2.30
CA ARG A 192 2.17 16.29 2.82
C ARG A 192 3.35 16.09 3.77
N ARG A 193 3.27 15.08 4.63
CA ARG A 193 4.36 14.76 5.55
C ARG A 193 5.59 14.27 4.79
N ILE A 194 5.41 13.37 3.82
CA ILE A 194 6.49 12.82 2.99
C ILE A 194 7.13 13.87 2.08
N GLU A 195 6.33 14.76 1.48
CA GLU A 195 6.82 15.83 0.59
C GLU A 195 7.87 16.71 1.29
N ALA A 196 7.67 17.00 2.57
CA ALA A 196 8.63 17.76 3.38
C ALA A 196 9.96 17.04 3.63
N LEU A 197 10.03 15.71 3.41
CA LEU A 197 11.21 14.88 3.70
C LEU A 197 12.19 14.78 2.52
N TYR A 198 11.77 15.13 1.30
CA TYR A 198 12.53 14.91 0.08
C TYR A 198 12.56 16.15 -0.81
N GLU A 199 13.74 16.49 -1.33
CA GLU A 199 13.89 17.62 -2.27
C GLU A 199 13.32 17.32 -3.66
N ASP A 200 13.42 16.06 -4.11
CA ASP A 200 12.90 15.62 -5.41
C ASP A 200 11.49 15.02 -5.23
N PRO A 201 10.45 15.58 -5.87
CA PRO A 201 9.09 15.06 -5.79
C PRO A 201 8.97 13.58 -6.17
N ARG A 202 9.86 13.06 -7.02
CA ARG A 202 9.85 11.64 -7.43
C ARG A 202 10.22 10.71 -6.29
N HIS A 203 11.08 11.16 -5.37
CA HIS A 203 11.39 10.38 -4.15
C HIS A 203 10.22 10.40 -3.17
N ALA A 204 9.55 11.55 -3.03
CA ALA A 204 8.34 11.65 -2.22
C ALA A 204 7.21 10.75 -2.75
N ILE A 205 6.98 10.75 -4.07
CA ILE A 205 6.02 9.86 -4.73
C ILE A 205 6.38 8.39 -4.45
N GLY A 206 7.64 8.00 -4.70
CA GLY A 206 8.07 6.61 -4.47
C GLY A 206 7.93 6.17 -3.01
N ARG A 207 8.17 7.08 -2.05
CA ARG A 207 7.97 6.77 -0.62
C ARG A 207 6.49 6.67 -0.26
N PHE A 208 5.65 7.55 -0.80
CA PHE A 208 4.19 7.51 -0.61
C PHE A 208 3.61 6.18 -1.08
N GLN A 209 3.95 5.75 -2.30
CA GLN A 209 3.48 4.48 -2.87
C GLN A 209 3.87 3.26 -2.02
N THR A 210 5.02 3.30 -1.36
CA THR A 210 5.46 2.22 -0.46
C THR A 210 4.70 2.18 0.87
N LEU A 211 4.24 3.33 1.36
CA LEU A 211 3.66 3.46 2.70
C LEU A 211 2.13 3.53 2.72
N PHE A 212 1.52 3.90 1.60
CA PHE A 212 0.06 3.98 1.50
C PHE A 212 -0.54 2.57 1.48
N ALA A 213 -1.51 2.32 2.36
CA ALA A 213 -2.16 1.03 2.55
C ALA A 213 -3.57 0.98 1.93
N GLY A 214 -4.03 2.08 1.32
CA GLY A 214 -5.28 2.08 0.56
C GLY A 214 -5.17 1.36 -0.78
N SER A 215 -6.25 1.35 -1.54
CA SER A 215 -6.26 0.72 -2.86
C SER A 215 -5.34 1.44 -3.86
N ASP A 216 -4.88 0.73 -4.89
CA ASP A 216 -4.11 1.31 -6.00
C ASP A 216 -4.80 2.54 -6.62
N THR A 217 -6.12 2.51 -6.78
CA THR A 217 -6.89 3.64 -7.31
C THR A 217 -6.82 4.85 -6.36
N GLU A 218 -7.06 4.65 -5.07
CA GLU A 218 -6.98 5.72 -4.05
C GLU A 218 -5.56 6.29 -3.92
N GLU A 219 -4.53 5.44 -4.02
CA GLU A 219 -3.12 5.85 -4.06
C GLU A 219 -2.90 6.85 -5.20
N PHE A 220 -3.29 6.44 -6.42
CA PHE A 220 -3.04 7.23 -7.61
C PHE A 220 -3.87 8.51 -7.64
N GLU A 221 -5.12 8.46 -7.18
CA GLU A 221 -5.96 9.65 -7.01
C GLU A 221 -5.37 10.63 -5.99
N SER A 222 -4.84 10.13 -4.88
CA SER A 222 -4.16 10.95 -3.87
C SER A 222 -2.93 11.64 -4.44
N LEU A 223 -2.11 10.91 -5.20
CA LEU A 223 -0.96 11.49 -5.90
C LEU A 223 -1.38 12.55 -6.91
N LEU A 224 -2.39 12.29 -7.74
CA LEU A 224 -2.89 13.27 -8.71
C LEU A 224 -3.46 14.53 -8.06
N ARG A 225 -3.97 14.42 -6.83
CA ARG A 225 -4.57 15.53 -6.07
C ARG A 225 -3.53 16.36 -5.31
N TYR A 226 -2.54 15.72 -4.69
CA TYR A 226 -1.64 16.37 -3.74
C TYR A 226 -0.22 16.58 -4.27
N ALA A 227 0.24 15.76 -5.21
CA ALA A 227 1.57 15.88 -5.81
C ALA A 227 1.56 16.77 -7.07
N GLU A 228 2.76 17.16 -7.51
CA GLU A 228 2.89 17.78 -8.83
C GLU A 228 2.49 16.77 -9.93
N ARG A 229 1.38 17.04 -10.62
CA ARG A 229 0.83 16.17 -11.68
C ARG A 229 1.87 15.70 -12.69
N ARG A 230 2.78 16.59 -13.11
CA ARG A 230 3.84 16.23 -14.07
C ARG A 230 4.77 15.16 -13.50
N ALA A 231 5.20 15.30 -12.25
CA ALA A 231 6.05 14.31 -11.60
C ALA A 231 5.34 12.96 -11.45
N VAL A 232 4.04 12.97 -11.13
CA VAL A 232 3.20 11.74 -11.05
C VAL A 232 3.16 11.04 -12.40
N LEU A 233 2.86 11.77 -13.48
CA LEU A 233 2.81 11.20 -14.82
C LEU A 233 4.18 10.70 -15.30
N ASP A 234 5.27 11.40 -14.98
CA ASP A 234 6.62 10.96 -15.31
C ASP A 234 7.00 9.65 -14.58
N VAL A 235 6.62 9.50 -13.30
CA VAL A 235 6.79 8.25 -12.53
C VAL A 235 5.94 7.14 -13.13
N PHE A 236 4.66 7.39 -13.37
CA PHE A 236 3.73 6.44 -13.98
C PHE A 236 4.24 5.94 -15.35
N MET A 237 4.69 6.86 -16.21
CA MET A 237 5.26 6.53 -17.51
C MET A 237 6.50 5.63 -17.39
N LYS A 238 7.36 5.92 -16.42
CA LYS A 238 8.56 5.11 -16.15
C LYS A 238 8.20 3.72 -15.66
N GLU A 239 7.21 3.59 -14.77
CA GLU A 239 6.73 2.31 -14.25
C GLU A 239 6.09 1.45 -15.34
N LEU A 240 5.13 2.02 -16.07
CA LEU A 240 4.48 1.36 -17.21
C LEU A 240 5.54 0.96 -18.24
N GLY A 241 6.48 1.86 -18.52
CA GLY A 241 7.62 1.64 -19.41
C GLY A 241 8.62 0.57 -18.97
N ARG A 242 8.50 -0.07 -17.80
CA ARG A 242 9.34 -1.23 -17.42
C ARG A 242 8.85 -2.56 -18.01
N TYR A 243 7.56 -2.66 -18.33
CA TYR A 243 6.96 -3.90 -18.84
C TYR A 243 7.33 -4.15 -20.30
N SER A 244 7.55 -5.41 -20.68
CA SER A 244 7.83 -5.77 -22.07
C SER A 244 6.59 -5.69 -22.95
N SER A 245 5.40 -5.95 -22.39
CA SER A 245 4.13 -5.95 -23.13
C SER A 245 2.99 -5.36 -22.29
N LEU A 246 2.03 -4.70 -22.95
CA LEU A 246 0.79 -4.21 -22.33
C LEU A 246 -0.11 -5.34 -21.81
N ASN A 247 0.10 -6.58 -22.25
CA ASN A 247 -0.63 -7.75 -21.78
C ASN A 247 -0.06 -8.36 -20.49
N GLN A 248 1.03 -7.81 -19.95
CA GLN A 248 1.54 -8.26 -18.66
C GLN A 248 0.62 -7.79 -17.53
N TYR A 249 0.35 -8.65 -16.56
CA TYR A 249 -0.57 -8.37 -15.44
C TYR A 249 -0.30 -7.02 -14.75
N GLY A 250 0.96 -6.70 -14.47
CA GLY A 250 1.32 -5.42 -13.86
C GLY A 250 1.07 -4.20 -14.76
N ALA A 251 1.25 -4.33 -16.09
CA ALA A 251 0.90 -3.26 -17.02
C ALA A 251 -0.61 -3.03 -17.08
N ILE A 252 -1.40 -4.11 -17.07
CA ILE A 252 -2.86 -4.05 -17.01
C ILE A 252 -3.31 -3.36 -15.71
N GLY A 253 -2.71 -3.71 -14.57
CA GLY A 253 -2.96 -3.07 -13.28
C GLY A 253 -2.71 -1.56 -13.31
N LEU A 254 -1.56 -1.12 -13.86
CA LEU A 254 -1.26 0.30 -14.01
C LEU A 254 -2.24 1.03 -14.94
N VAL A 255 -2.64 0.41 -16.05
CA VAL A 255 -3.64 0.99 -16.96
C VAL A 255 -5.01 1.09 -16.30
N SER A 256 -5.43 0.05 -15.58
CA SER A 256 -6.66 0.04 -14.80
C SER A 256 -6.65 1.20 -13.80
N LYS A 257 -5.63 1.26 -12.94
CA LYS A 257 -5.40 2.34 -11.97
C LYS A 257 -5.52 3.74 -12.58
N PHE A 258 -4.86 3.95 -13.72
CA PHE A 258 -4.91 5.24 -14.42
C PHE A 258 -6.31 5.60 -14.90
N LEU A 259 -7.01 4.67 -15.55
CA LEU A 259 -8.34 4.90 -16.11
C LEU A 259 -9.41 5.04 -15.03
N SER A 260 -9.28 4.31 -13.91
CA SER A 260 -10.17 4.42 -12.76
C SER A 260 -10.10 5.82 -12.16
N ALA A 261 -8.89 6.34 -11.97
CA ALA A 261 -8.66 7.66 -11.36
C ALA A 261 -8.94 8.85 -12.30
N THR A 262 -8.49 8.79 -13.56
CA THR A 262 -8.55 9.96 -14.47
C THR A 262 -9.75 9.96 -15.39
N ARG A 263 -10.28 8.76 -15.70
CA ARG A 263 -11.25 8.53 -16.77
C ARG A 263 -10.77 9.02 -18.15
N ASP A 264 -9.48 9.37 -18.34
CA ASP A 264 -8.96 9.99 -19.56
C ASP A 264 -8.27 8.96 -20.47
N LEU A 265 -9.05 8.38 -21.37
CA LEU A 265 -8.53 7.43 -22.36
C LEU A 265 -7.57 8.10 -23.36
N GLY A 266 -7.76 9.39 -23.67
CA GLY A 266 -6.94 10.10 -24.64
C GLY A 266 -5.53 10.36 -24.11
N GLU A 267 -5.41 10.78 -22.86
CA GLU A 267 -4.13 10.97 -22.17
C GLU A 267 -3.39 9.63 -22.03
N LEU A 268 -4.09 8.54 -21.68
CA LEU A 268 -3.50 7.21 -21.65
C LEU A 268 -2.91 6.79 -23.00
N ILE A 269 -3.66 6.97 -24.08
CA ILE A 269 -3.17 6.65 -25.43
C ILE A 269 -1.93 7.50 -25.76
N GLY A 270 -1.96 8.79 -25.42
CA GLY A 270 -0.80 9.68 -25.59
C GLY A 270 0.44 9.18 -24.84
N ILE A 271 0.27 8.72 -23.60
CA ILE A 271 1.33 8.14 -22.77
C ILE A 271 1.89 6.86 -23.41
N VAL A 272 1.04 5.92 -23.81
CA VAL A 272 1.46 4.65 -24.42
C VAL A 272 2.24 4.87 -25.72
N LEU A 273 1.77 5.78 -26.57
CA LEU A 273 2.47 6.14 -27.81
C LEU A 273 3.82 6.79 -27.52
N ASN A 274 3.90 7.66 -26.52
CA ASN A 274 5.16 8.30 -26.12
C ASN A 274 6.19 7.25 -25.62
N ILE A 275 5.74 6.28 -24.81
CA ILE A 275 6.61 5.18 -24.35
C ILE A 275 7.08 4.32 -25.53
N ALA A 276 6.21 4.00 -26.49
CA ALA A 276 6.56 3.24 -27.68
C ALA A 276 7.64 3.94 -28.52
N GLU A 277 7.49 5.25 -28.73
CA GLU A 277 8.44 6.09 -29.47
C GLU A 277 9.81 6.19 -28.76
N GLN A 278 9.82 6.42 -27.44
CA GLN A 278 11.06 6.58 -26.67
C GLN A 278 11.80 5.26 -26.43
N GLY A 279 11.07 4.18 -26.20
CA GLY A 279 11.62 2.88 -25.77
C GLY A 279 11.97 1.92 -26.90
N LYS A 280 11.69 2.26 -28.17
CA LYS A 280 11.77 1.33 -29.33
C LYS A 280 10.98 0.03 -29.14
N LYS A 281 9.95 0.04 -28.30
CA LYS A 281 9.05 -1.09 -28.11
C LYS A 281 8.00 -1.01 -29.20
N THR A 282 8.07 -1.90 -30.20
CA THR A 282 7.31 -1.70 -31.46
C THR A 282 6.26 -2.76 -31.71
N GLU A 283 6.47 -4.01 -31.31
CA GLU A 283 5.50 -5.08 -31.56
C GLU A 283 4.37 -5.11 -30.52
N ASP A 284 4.69 -5.01 -29.22
CA ASP A 284 3.71 -5.13 -28.12
C ASP A 284 3.18 -3.79 -27.58
N TRP A 285 3.59 -2.67 -28.18
CA TRP A 285 3.31 -1.30 -27.70
C TRP A 285 2.71 -0.46 -28.83
N ASN A 286 1.51 -0.83 -29.24
CA ASN A 286 0.76 -0.14 -30.29
C ASN A 286 -0.73 -0.02 -29.92
N LEU A 287 -1.46 0.74 -30.74
CA LEU A 287 -2.88 1.01 -30.51
C LEU A 287 -3.76 -0.24 -30.58
N GLU A 288 -3.42 -1.19 -31.45
CA GLU A 288 -4.19 -2.43 -31.60
C GLU A 288 -4.07 -3.31 -30.35
N VAL A 289 -2.84 -3.46 -29.83
CA VAL A 289 -2.59 -4.20 -28.58
C VAL A 289 -3.26 -3.51 -27.40
N LEU A 290 -3.17 -2.18 -27.29
CA LEU A 290 -3.85 -1.43 -26.24
C LEU A 290 -5.37 -1.62 -26.31
N LEU A 291 -5.97 -1.46 -27.50
CA LEU A 291 -7.41 -1.65 -27.69
C LEU A 291 -7.84 -3.07 -27.33
N GLY A 292 -7.12 -4.08 -27.83
CA GLY A 292 -7.39 -5.48 -27.55
C GLY A 292 -7.31 -5.81 -26.05
N MET A 293 -6.34 -5.22 -25.35
CA MET A 293 -6.22 -5.32 -23.90
C MET A 293 -7.41 -4.67 -23.20
N LEU A 294 -7.76 -3.43 -23.52
CA LEU A 294 -8.89 -2.72 -22.89
C LEU A 294 -10.22 -3.48 -23.06
N CYS A 295 -10.47 -4.03 -24.25
CA CYS A 295 -11.66 -4.83 -24.52
C CYS A 295 -11.66 -6.17 -23.76
N ARG A 296 -10.50 -6.86 -23.67
CA ARG A 296 -10.35 -8.12 -22.93
C ARG A 296 -10.58 -7.93 -21.42
N HIS A 297 -10.20 -6.77 -20.90
CA HIS A 297 -10.35 -6.40 -19.49
C HIS A 297 -11.62 -5.57 -19.23
N TYR A 298 -12.63 -5.79 -20.06
CA TYR A 298 -14.03 -5.38 -19.88
C TYR A 298 -14.32 -3.88 -19.89
N LEU A 299 -13.43 -2.99 -20.33
CA LEU A 299 -13.68 -1.53 -20.33
C LEU A 299 -15.03 -1.15 -20.96
N THR A 300 -15.49 -1.90 -21.97
CA THR A 300 -16.73 -1.66 -22.71
C THR A 300 -17.98 -2.34 -22.16
N PHE A 301 -17.88 -3.06 -21.05
CA PHE A 301 -19.03 -3.69 -20.38
C PHE A 301 -19.44 -2.82 -19.20
N PRO A 302 -20.74 -2.55 -18.97
CA PRO A 302 -21.18 -1.83 -17.79
C PRO A 302 -20.71 -2.53 -16.50
N CYS A 303 -20.27 -1.77 -15.48
CA CYS A 303 -19.78 -2.36 -14.23
C CYS A 303 -20.84 -3.26 -13.55
N GLU A 304 -22.13 -2.93 -13.70
CA GLU A 304 -23.24 -3.73 -13.20
C GLU A 304 -23.30 -5.15 -13.79
N GLU A 305 -22.95 -5.30 -15.06
CA GLU A 305 -22.94 -6.61 -15.74
C GLU A 305 -21.75 -7.47 -15.31
N ARG A 306 -20.74 -6.86 -14.68
CA ARG A 306 -19.54 -7.55 -14.17
C ARG A 306 -19.71 -8.05 -12.75
N LYS A 307 -20.70 -7.57 -11.99
CA LYS A 307 -20.96 -7.97 -10.60
C LYS A 307 -20.90 -9.48 -10.32
N PRO A 308 -21.39 -10.37 -11.20
CA PRO A 308 -21.27 -11.82 -10.98
C PRO A 308 -19.83 -12.35 -10.90
N LEU A 309 -18.85 -11.63 -11.46
CA LEU A 309 -17.42 -11.97 -11.40
C LEU A 309 -16.84 -11.76 -9.98
N GLY A 310 -17.46 -10.89 -9.19
CA GLY A 310 -17.06 -10.61 -7.80
C GLY A 310 -17.36 -11.73 -6.80
N VAL A 311 -18.05 -12.80 -7.22
CA VAL A 311 -18.29 -13.99 -6.37
C VAL A 311 -16.99 -14.69 -5.95
N LEU A 312 -15.89 -14.41 -6.65
CA LEU A 312 -14.56 -14.95 -6.39
C LEU A 312 -13.70 -14.03 -5.52
N ASP A 313 -14.21 -12.85 -5.17
CA ASP A 313 -13.51 -11.93 -4.28
C ASP A 313 -13.69 -12.36 -2.83
N HIS A 314 -12.66 -12.05 -2.04
CA HIS A 314 -12.74 -12.19 -0.60
C HIS A 314 -13.81 -11.22 -0.06
N PRO A 315 -14.73 -11.67 0.81
CA PRO A 315 -15.73 -10.78 1.40
C PRO A 315 -15.05 -9.63 2.16
N GLN A 316 -15.39 -8.39 1.83
CA GLN A 316 -14.78 -7.19 2.43
C GLN A 316 -15.00 -7.07 3.95
N ASP A 317 -15.98 -7.78 4.51
CA ASP A 317 -16.31 -7.78 5.93
C ASP A 317 -15.64 -8.92 6.72
N GLU A 318 -14.95 -9.84 6.03
CA GLU A 318 -14.24 -10.96 6.66
C GLU A 318 -12.74 -10.71 6.68
N MET A 319 -12.04 -11.19 7.71
CA MET A 319 -10.59 -11.05 7.77
C MET A 319 -9.96 -11.99 6.73
N PRO A 320 -9.17 -11.47 5.77
CA PRO A 320 -8.44 -12.35 4.86
C PRO A 320 -7.45 -13.16 5.70
N THR A 321 -7.38 -14.44 5.39
CA THR A 321 -6.38 -15.34 5.94
C THR A 321 -5.25 -15.55 4.94
N ILE A 322 -4.19 -16.23 5.36
CA ILE A 322 -3.13 -16.63 4.43
C ILE A 322 -3.66 -17.54 3.29
N ASP A 323 -4.69 -18.33 3.57
CA ASP A 323 -5.30 -19.21 2.56
C ASP A 323 -6.06 -18.40 1.50
N ASP A 324 -6.71 -17.30 1.90
CA ASP A 324 -7.39 -16.38 0.97
C ASP A 324 -6.39 -15.65 0.07
N ALA A 325 -5.30 -15.15 0.65
CA ALA A 325 -4.21 -14.51 -0.11
C ALA A 325 -3.60 -15.47 -1.14
N LEU A 326 -3.37 -16.73 -0.76
CA LEU A 326 -2.88 -17.77 -1.67
C LEU A 326 -3.92 -18.10 -2.76
N SER A 327 -5.20 -18.23 -2.38
CA SER A 327 -6.29 -18.47 -3.32
C SER A 327 -6.36 -17.40 -4.40
N GLN A 328 -6.31 -16.12 -4.01
CA GLN A 328 -6.30 -15.00 -4.96
C GLN A 328 -5.09 -15.05 -5.91
N ALA A 329 -3.89 -15.37 -5.39
CA ALA A 329 -2.71 -15.54 -6.23
C ALA A 329 -2.87 -16.68 -7.27
N PHE A 330 -3.44 -17.81 -6.87
CA PHE A 330 -3.73 -18.92 -7.78
C PHE A 330 -4.79 -18.55 -8.83
N MET A 331 -5.81 -17.79 -8.46
CA MET A 331 -6.83 -17.32 -9.40
C MET A 331 -6.24 -16.39 -10.46
N ILE A 332 -5.35 -15.47 -10.07
CA ILE A 332 -4.60 -14.62 -11.00
C ILE A 332 -3.76 -15.48 -11.95
N MET A 333 -3.02 -16.46 -11.42
CA MET A 333 -2.21 -17.38 -12.24
C MET A 333 -3.05 -18.27 -13.17
N ALA A 334 -4.27 -18.61 -12.77
CA ALA A 334 -5.24 -19.37 -13.58
C ALA A 334 -5.89 -18.53 -14.70
N GLY A 335 -5.52 -17.24 -14.81
CA GLY A 335 -6.01 -16.36 -15.87
C GLY A 335 -7.31 -15.65 -15.53
N ARG A 336 -7.62 -15.46 -14.24
CA ARG A 336 -8.70 -14.55 -13.83
C ARG A 336 -8.44 -13.18 -14.47
N PRO A 337 -9.34 -12.68 -15.33
CA PRO A 337 -9.14 -11.38 -15.95
C PRO A 337 -9.22 -10.29 -14.89
N THR A 338 -8.21 -9.42 -14.85
CA THR A 338 -8.26 -8.18 -14.07
C THR A 338 -9.31 -7.27 -14.67
N GLU A 339 -10.24 -6.77 -13.87
CA GLU A 339 -11.24 -5.82 -14.34
C GLU A 339 -10.64 -4.42 -14.36
N ILE A 340 -10.83 -3.69 -15.48
CA ILE A 340 -10.57 -2.26 -15.48
C ILE A 340 -11.76 -1.60 -14.78
N ASP A 341 -11.54 -0.97 -13.63
CA ASP A 341 -12.61 -0.31 -12.85
C ASP A 341 -13.05 1.03 -13.47
N ALA A 342 -13.40 0.97 -14.75
CA ALA A 342 -13.96 2.01 -15.57
C ALA A 342 -14.88 1.42 -16.64
N HIS A 343 -15.90 2.19 -17.02
CA HIS A 343 -16.78 1.87 -18.13
C HIS A 343 -16.73 2.97 -19.19
N ARG A 344 -16.64 2.57 -20.46
CA ARG A 344 -16.78 3.44 -21.63
C ARG A 344 -17.59 2.74 -22.71
N GLU A 345 -18.53 3.45 -23.32
CA GLU A 345 -19.31 2.91 -24.43
C GLU A 345 -18.39 2.56 -25.61
N VAL A 346 -18.74 1.48 -26.33
CA VAL A 346 -17.95 1.00 -27.48
C VAL A 346 -17.71 2.12 -28.50
N SER A 347 -18.73 2.94 -28.77
CA SER A 347 -18.63 4.06 -29.71
C SER A 347 -17.61 5.11 -29.26
N GLU A 348 -17.56 5.45 -27.96
CA GLU A 348 -16.63 6.43 -27.40
C GLU A 348 -15.18 5.94 -27.48
N VAL A 349 -14.97 4.66 -27.17
CA VAL A 349 -13.64 4.03 -27.28
C VAL A 349 -13.16 4.09 -28.72
N LEU A 350 -13.96 3.61 -29.67
CA LEU A 350 -13.59 3.60 -31.09
C LEU A 350 -13.34 5.02 -31.64
N GLU A 351 -14.20 5.99 -31.30
CA GLU A 351 -14.04 7.39 -31.71
C GLU A 351 -12.71 7.97 -31.19
N THR A 352 -12.36 7.71 -29.93
CA THR A 352 -11.10 8.18 -29.32
C THR A 352 -9.89 7.60 -30.06
N PHE A 353 -9.89 6.30 -30.33
CA PHE A 353 -8.80 5.63 -31.05
C PHE A 353 -8.69 6.11 -32.52
N CYS A 354 -9.80 6.28 -33.22
CA CYS A 354 -9.83 6.79 -34.60
C CYS A 354 -9.33 8.25 -34.69
N THR A 355 -9.75 9.10 -33.76
CA THR A 355 -9.35 10.51 -33.69
C THR A 355 -7.84 10.65 -33.47
N ILE A 356 -7.26 9.81 -32.61
CA ILE A 356 -5.83 9.86 -32.35
C ILE A 356 -5.04 9.28 -33.52
N SER A 357 -5.45 8.13 -34.08
CA SER A 357 -4.81 7.50 -35.24
C SER A 357 -4.75 8.43 -36.48
N SER A 358 -5.82 9.17 -36.74
CA SER A 358 -5.85 10.17 -37.83
C SER A 358 -4.87 11.33 -37.60
N ARG A 359 -4.67 11.76 -36.34
CA ARG A 359 -3.68 12.80 -35.98
C ARG A 359 -2.23 12.31 -36.11
N THR A 360 -1.94 11.06 -35.76
CA THR A 360 -0.60 10.46 -35.93
C THR A 360 -0.26 10.28 -37.42
N ASN A 361 -1.20 9.81 -38.23
CA ASN A 361 -1.02 9.67 -39.68
C ASN A 361 -0.86 11.02 -40.39
N GLY A 362 -1.56 12.07 -39.94
CA GLY A 362 -1.43 13.44 -40.46
C GLY A 362 -0.11 14.14 -40.12
N ARG A 363 0.60 13.74 -39.05
CA ARG A 363 1.96 14.23 -38.75
C ARG A 363 3.02 13.56 -39.62
N CYS A 364 2.80 12.32 -40.04
CA CYS A 364 3.72 11.59 -40.92
C CYS A 364 3.68 12.12 -42.38
N SER A 365 2.51 12.56 -42.86
CA SER A 365 2.35 13.10 -44.23
C SER A 365 2.92 14.51 -44.44
N ARG A 366 3.22 15.27 -43.36
CA ARG A 366 3.87 16.60 -43.46
C ARG A 366 5.40 16.57 -43.50
N ARG A 367 6.05 15.41 -43.28
CA ARG A 367 7.52 15.26 -43.39
C ARG A 367 8.01 14.73 -44.74
N SER A 368 7.11 14.40 -45.66
CA SER A 368 7.41 13.85 -46.98
C SER A 368 6.95 14.78 -48.10
N SER A 369 7.52 15.98 -48.16
CA SER A 369 7.58 16.77 -49.40
C SER A 369 9.04 16.87 -49.85
N PRO A 370 9.47 16.16 -50.90
CA PRO A 370 10.82 16.32 -51.42
C PRO A 370 10.92 17.66 -52.17
N ALA A 371 11.93 18.45 -51.80
CA ALA A 371 12.30 19.68 -52.50
C ALA A 371 12.61 19.39 -53.99
N PRO A 372 12.21 20.27 -54.92
CA PRO A 372 12.42 20.03 -56.34
C PRO A 372 13.91 20.15 -56.69
N SER A 373 14.46 19.09 -57.30
CA SER A 373 15.83 19.03 -57.76
C SER A 373 16.07 19.96 -58.95
N ARG A 374 16.98 20.94 -58.78
CA ARG A 374 17.51 21.75 -59.88
C ARG A 374 18.40 20.90 -60.78
N ARG A 375 17.90 20.56 -61.97
CA ARG A 375 18.73 20.10 -63.11
C ARG A 375 19.66 21.25 -63.54
N ARG A 376 20.98 21.10 -63.36
CA ARG A 376 21.98 21.88 -64.10
C ARG A 376 22.39 21.08 -65.34
N GLY A 377 22.18 21.68 -66.51
CA GLY A 377 22.59 21.16 -67.80
C GLY A 377 24.11 21.18 -67.97
N LYS A 378 24.61 20.12 -68.62
CA LYS A 378 25.94 20.07 -69.22
C LYS A 378 25.93 20.94 -70.48
N ASN A 379 26.80 21.94 -70.57
CA ASN A 379 27.20 22.56 -71.83
C ASN A 379 28.54 21.99 -72.27
N TRP A 380 28.58 21.54 -73.52
CA TRP A 380 29.77 21.16 -74.29
C TRP A 380 30.46 22.40 -74.89
N ARG A 381 31.76 22.25 -75.19
CA ARG A 381 32.77 23.09 -75.89
C ARG A 381 33.94 23.35 -74.92
N GLN A 382 35.21 23.01 -75.20
CA GLN A 382 35.93 22.70 -76.43
C GLN A 382 36.93 21.56 -76.16
#